data_AF-A0A2H3CR94-F1
#
_entry.id   AF-A0A2H3CR94-F1
#
_cell.length_a   1.000
_cell.length_b   1.000
_cell.length_c   1.000
_cell.angle_alpha   90.00
_cell.angle_beta   90.00
_cell.angle_gamma   90.00
#
_symmetry.space_group_name_H-M   'P 1'
#
loop_
_entity.id
_entity.type
_entity.pdbx_description
1 polymer ?
#
loop_
_entity_poly.entity_id
_entity_poly.type
_entity_poly.pdbx_seq_one_letter_code
_entity_poly.pdbx_strand_id
1 'polypeptide(L)'
;MENLMKLCKEGSFEALSSLAKQASRDRVSRRNLLNVLDKNLKFKVEHVQALKEGRLPAVPSTDPKDPLNLSYNSLHALMIGMQGNNQKPFDDVIRPILPAAAFWLSLYCEHILIPSRGHEFEPDFHRVSMVVLAALTTRGEFVQKLSLDSPKLLTEYAPFLWLNLPPGRLSMSTSDLEYHHAKYVLTILVQTISDSNFDQSWKGSLIARLEENGGAMADLCIRAVAASSSFQMANPLRELLSMTLIARAIWCLARESPSIHTELLKRNCPRWMCQILRSLMKRRQLTATELNVVIQGFVDVSLYIWLITRLGHSYIFDALGYGLLPCLLKATDRLHRYQRLLQNSPIIEDMRISAEENISDLLETVAAHFMYASILKRSSRFISTAERLGRFPERRNSDGITIEGLRGAWIDFERAASYRTELLMNSEYRLCGNAQCPKKTGKEVTTTQFMCCAGCQFELYCSRTCQRADWNLQHHDFCKHIKMARDEGRTLPISRSDRNAVKEFNNVYVDSYKNLTTEWADLKKEYIEKNGEQAEDPDWSFVMCLDYENSHRDPQLTMGMLMSYKDEEGFDDLVSKARAGLGTLVYWSICDGAEHTTAKLELFP
;
A
#
# COMPACT_ATOMS: atom_id res chain seq x y z
N MET A 1 45.49 -17.74 -19.44
CA MET A 1 44.10 -17.63 -19.93
C MET A 1 43.60 -18.91 -20.59
N GLU A 2 44.36 -19.56 -21.47
CA GLU A 2 43.93 -20.78 -22.16
C GLU A 2 43.58 -21.94 -21.23
N ASN A 3 44.40 -22.21 -20.21
CA ASN A 3 44.10 -23.25 -19.22
C ASN A 3 42.79 -22.96 -18.46
N LEU A 4 42.57 -21.70 -18.05
CA LEU A 4 41.33 -21.27 -17.42
C LEU A 4 40.12 -21.51 -18.35
N MET A 5 40.24 -21.17 -19.63
CA MET A 5 39.18 -21.39 -20.63
C MET A 5 38.89 -22.87 -20.86
N LYS A 6 39.92 -23.72 -20.85
CA LYS A 6 39.75 -25.17 -20.95
C LYS A 6 38.95 -25.70 -19.75
N LEU A 7 39.37 -25.37 -18.53
CA LEU A 7 38.68 -25.78 -17.30
C LEU A 7 37.24 -25.27 -17.22
N CYS A 8 36.99 -24.04 -17.69
CA CYS A 8 35.63 -23.48 -17.76
C CYS A 8 34.72 -24.27 -18.73
N LYS A 9 35.25 -24.68 -19.89
CA LYS A 9 34.53 -25.50 -20.87
C LYS A 9 34.33 -26.95 -20.42
N GLU A 10 35.10 -27.39 -19.43
CA GLU A 10 34.99 -28.70 -18.79
C GLU A 10 34.10 -28.67 -17.55
N GLY A 11 33.52 -27.51 -17.20
CA GLY A 11 32.53 -27.38 -16.12
C GLY A 11 33.08 -27.10 -14.74
N SER A 12 34.38 -26.76 -14.61
CA SER A 12 34.96 -26.39 -13.32
C SER A 12 34.30 -25.12 -12.76
N PHE A 13 33.62 -25.27 -11.62
CA PHE A 13 32.95 -24.17 -10.94
C PHE A 13 33.91 -23.05 -10.50
N GLU A 14 35.08 -23.41 -9.98
CA GLU A 14 36.10 -22.45 -9.54
C GLU A 14 36.63 -21.62 -10.71
N ALA A 15 36.93 -22.28 -11.83
CA ALA A 15 37.38 -21.62 -13.06
C ALA A 15 36.29 -20.68 -13.60
N LEU A 16 35.04 -21.14 -13.69
CA LEU A 16 33.90 -20.36 -14.12
C LEU A 16 33.64 -19.16 -13.21
N SER A 17 33.69 -19.35 -11.89
CA SER A 17 33.52 -18.29 -10.90
C SER A 17 34.62 -17.24 -10.99
N SER A 18 35.86 -17.65 -11.18
CA SER A 18 37.00 -16.75 -11.40
C SER A 18 36.81 -15.93 -12.68
N LEU A 19 36.44 -16.60 -13.78
CA LEU A 19 36.18 -15.93 -15.06
C LEU A 19 35.02 -14.94 -14.96
N ALA A 20 33.93 -15.29 -14.27
CA ALA A 20 32.80 -14.42 -14.05
C ALA A 20 33.16 -13.16 -13.24
N LYS A 21 33.97 -13.31 -12.18
CA LYS A 21 34.49 -12.17 -11.42
C LYS A 21 35.35 -11.24 -12.27
N GLN A 22 36.18 -11.80 -13.16
CA GLN A 22 37.01 -11.02 -14.09
C GLN A 22 36.15 -10.31 -15.15
N ALA A 23 35.13 -11.00 -15.68
CA ALA A 23 34.16 -10.43 -16.63
C ALA A 23 33.43 -9.20 -16.07
N SER A 24 33.24 -9.08 -14.76
CA SER A 24 32.67 -7.86 -14.17
C SER A 24 33.57 -6.61 -14.31
N ARG A 25 34.86 -6.80 -14.62
CA ARG A 25 35.90 -5.75 -14.65
C ARG A 25 36.38 -5.39 -16.05
N ASP A 26 36.48 -6.36 -16.95
CA ASP A 26 37.08 -6.14 -18.28
C ASP A 26 36.28 -6.77 -19.43
N ARG A 27 36.44 -6.21 -20.64
CA ARG A 27 35.68 -6.61 -21.84
C ARG A 27 36.13 -7.95 -22.43
N VAL A 28 37.40 -8.31 -22.29
CA VAL A 28 37.96 -9.54 -22.87
C VAL A 28 37.42 -10.75 -22.11
N SER A 29 37.44 -10.70 -20.78
CA SER A 29 36.86 -11.70 -19.90
C SER A 29 35.36 -11.85 -20.10
N ARG A 30 34.61 -10.78 -20.41
CA ARG A 30 33.19 -10.88 -20.79
C ARG A 30 32.97 -11.68 -22.05
N ARG A 31 33.73 -11.40 -23.11
CA ARG A 31 33.65 -12.16 -24.36
C ARG A 31 34.01 -13.63 -24.15
N ASN A 32 35.05 -13.88 -23.35
CA ASN A 32 35.47 -15.22 -22.98
C ASN A 32 34.38 -15.96 -22.19
N LEU A 33 33.76 -15.30 -21.21
CA LEU A 33 32.65 -15.85 -20.46
C LEU A 33 31.46 -16.16 -21.37
N LEU A 34 31.06 -15.23 -22.24
CA LEU A 34 29.98 -15.46 -23.20
C LEU A 34 30.24 -16.69 -24.07
N ASN A 35 31.46 -16.84 -24.61
CA ASN A 35 31.82 -18.02 -25.42
C ASN A 35 31.74 -19.33 -24.63
N VAL A 36 32.05 -19.30 -23.33
CA VAL A 36 31.92 -20.46 -22.45
C VAL A 36 30.46 -20.74 -22.14
N LEU A 37 29.67 -19.73 -21.77
CA LEU A 37 28.25 -19.87 -21.45
C LEU A 37 27.46 -20.36 -22.67
N ASP A 38 27.71 -19.80 -23.84
CA ASP A 38 27.10 -20.26 -25.10
C ASP A 38 27.40 -21.74 -25.33
N LYS A 39 28.65 -22.17 -25.16
CA LYS A 39 29.02 -23.59 -25.32
C LYS A 39 28.38 -24.50 -24.27
N ASN A 40 28.40 -24.10 -23.01
CA ASN A 40 27.97 -24.94 -21.89
C ASN A 40 26.45 -25.02 -21.77
N LEU A 41 25.73 -23.94 -22.11
CA LEU A 41 24.28 -23.89 -22.06
C LEU A 41 23.62 -24.39 -23.35
N LYS A 42 24.39 -24.59 -24.43
CA LYS A 42 23.86 -25.11 -25.69
C LYS A 42 23.27 -26.50 -25.49
N PHE A 43 22.03 -26.65 -25.94
CA PHE A 43 21.30 -27.91 -25.90
C PHE A 43 21.95 -28.95 -26.80
N LYS A 44 22.57 -29.97 -26.22
CA LYS A 44 22.78 -31.23 -26.92
C LYS A 44 21.45 -31.98 -26.87
N VAL A 45 20.78 -32.04 -28.03
CA VAL A 45 19.40 -32.55 -28.19
C VAL A 45 19.19 -33.90 -27.50
N GLU A 46 20.15 -34.81 -27.60
CA GLU A 46 20.07 -36.16 -27.02
C GLU A 46 19.93 -36.17 -25.49
N HIS A 47 20.77 -35.40 -24.77
CA HIS A 47 20.72 -35.35 -23.30
C HIS A 47 19.46 -34.65 -22.80
N VAL A 48 19.04 -33.60 -23.51
CA VAL A 48 17.81 -32.85 -23.22
C VAL A 48 16.56 -33.71 -23.45
N GLN A 49 16.56 -34.52 -24.51
CA GLN A 49 15.47 -35.44 -24.80
C GLN A 49 15.35 -36.51 -23.71
N ALA A 50 16.48 -37.06 -23.23
CA ALA A 50 16.49 -37.99 -22.10
C ALA A 50 15.93 -37.35 -20.81
N LEU A 51 16.28 -36.09 -20.54
CA LEU A 51 15.73 -35.32 -19.41
C LEU A 51 14.21 -35.14 -19.52
N LYS A 52 13.71 -34.76 -20.70
CA LYS A 52 12.27 -34.59 -20.98
C LYS A 52 11.47 -35.90 -20.86
N GLU A 53 12.09 -37.03 -21.16
CA GLU A 53 11.50 -38.36 -20.98
C GLU A 53 11.44 -38.81 -19.51
N GLY A 54 11.74 -37.91 -18.55
CA GLY A 54 11.75 -38.22 -17.12
C GLY A 54 12.97 -39.06 -16.69
N ARG A 55 13.93 -39.30 -17.59
CA ARG A 55 15.18 -40.02 -17.29
C ARG A 55 16.23 -39.05 -16.74
N LEU A 56 15.86 -38.25 -15.74
CA LEU A 56 16.87 -37.64 -14.88
C LEU A 56 17.68 -38.77 -14.25
N PRO A 57 19.02 -38.67 -14.19
CA PRO A 57 19.79 -39.65 -13.45
C PRO A 57 19.27 -39.71 -12.01
N ALA A 58 19.08 -40.92 -11.49
CA ALA A 58 18.59 -41.16 -10.14
C ALA A 58 19.60 -40.69 -9.06
N VAL A 59 20.83 -40.40 -9.47
CA VAL A 59 21.94 -39.95 -8.62
C VAL A 59 22.60 -38.74 -9.28
N PRO A 60 22.95 -37.68 -8.52
CA PRO A 60 23.75 -36.57 -9.05
C PRO A 60 25.04 -37.09 -9.67
N SER A 61 25.33 -36.68 -10.90
CA SER A 61 26.63 -37.01 -11.50
C SER A 61 27.73 -36.24 -10.76
N THR A 62 28.82 -36.91 -10.41
CA THR A 62 30.04 -36.23 -9.93
C THR A 62 30.89 -35.70 -11.09
N ASP A 63 30.53 -36.02 -12.34
CA ASP A 63 31.23 -35.51 -13.51
C ASP A 63 30.85 -34.04 -13.74
N PRO A 64 31.80 -33.09 -13.66
CA PRO A 64 31.53 -31.69 -13.95
C PRO A 64 31.12 -31.45 -15.41
N LYS A 65 31.36 -32.41 -16.32
CA LYS A 65 30.95 -32.37 -17.72
C LYS A 65 29.54 -32.89 -17.96
N ASP A 66 28.87 -33.41 -16.93
CA ASP A 66 27.46 -33.74 -17.00
C ASP A 66 26.66 -32.49 -17.43
N PRO A 67 25.72 -32.60 -18.38
CA PRO A 67 24.97 -31.46 -18.88
C PRO A 67 24.27 -30.65 -17.77
N LEU A 68 23.77 -31.29 -16.71
CA LEU A 68 23.08 -30.63 -15.61
C LEU A 68 24.07 -29.86 -14.71
N ASN A 69 25.24 -30.45 -14.42
CA ASN A 69 26.30 -29.77 -13.67
C ASN A 69 26.89 -28.61 -14.47
N LEU A 70 27.11 -28.80 -15.77
CA LEU A 70 27.58 -27.76 -16.69
C LEU A 70 26.61 -26.57 -16.72
N SER A 71 25.32 -26.84 -16.88
CA SER A 71 24.29 -25.79 -16.91
C SER A 71 24.19 -25.09 -15.57
N TYR A 72 24.22 -25.83 -14.44
CA TYR A 72 24.18 -25.25 -13.11
C TYR A 72 25.39 -24.34 -12.86
N ASN A 73 26.61 -24.85 -13.06
CA ASN A 73 27.83 -24.08 -12.84
C ASN A 73 27.91 -22.85 -13.74
N SER A 74 27.40 -22.94 -14.97
CA SER A 74 27.33 -21.81 -15.90
C SER A 74 26.33 -20.74 -15.46
N LEU A 75 25.13 -21.13 -15.03
CA LEU A 75 24.13 -20.19 -14.49
C LEU A 75 24.56 -19.58 -13.14
N HIS A 76 25.26 -20.35 -12.32
CA HIS A 76 25.85 -19.85 -11.09
C HIS A 76 27.01 -18.87 -11.38
N ALA A 77 27.84 -19.14 -12.39
CA ALA A 77 28.85 -18.20 -12.83
C ALA A 77 28.24 -16.91 -13.39
N LEU A 78 27.14 -17.01 -14.15
CA LEU A 78 26.35 -15.86 -14.58
C LEU A 78 25.89 -15.04 -13.37
N MET A 79 25.32 -15.69 -12.33
CA MET A 79 24.96 -15.05 -11.06
C MET A 79 26.12 -14.27 -10.43
N ILE A 80 27.29 -14.89 -10.32
CA ILE A 80 28.49 -14.26 -9.74
C ILE A 80 28.92 -13.04 -10.56
N GLY A 81 28.88 -13.15 -11.89
CA GLY A 81 29.24 -12.05 -12.78
C GLY A 81 28.32 -10.83 -12.63
N MET A 82 27.01 -11.09 -12.50
CA MET A 82 25.99 -10.05 -12.34
C MET A 82 26.02 -9.36 -10.97
N GLN A 83 26.53 -10.01 -9.93
CA GLN A 83 26.71 -9.41 -8.61
C GLN A 83 27.90 -8.43 -8.55
N GLY A 84 28.72 -8.34 -9.61
CA GLY A 84 29.77 -7.34 -9.73
C GLY A 84 29.22 -5.91 -9.85
N ASN A 85 30.01 -4.92 -9.41
CA ASN A 85 29.57 -3.51 -9.27
C ASN A 85 29.13 -2.79 -10.57
N ASN A 86 29.23 -3.43 -11.74
CA ASN A 86 28.89 -2.83 -13.05
C ASN A 86 27.80 -3.66 -13.76
N GLN A 87 26.53 -3.28 -13.63
CA GLN A 87 25.40 -4.01 -14.25
C GLN A 87 25.30 -3.84 -15.78
N LYS A 88 25.47 -2.61 -16.31
CA LYS A 88 25.40 -2.34 -17.78
C LYS A 88 26.29 -3.23 -18.67
N PRO A 89 27.56 -3.54 -18.31
CA PRO A 89 28.41 -4.34 -19.19
C PRO A 89 28.02 -5.82 -19.31
N PHE A 90 27.11 -6.34 -18.48
CA PHE A 90 26.71 -7.75 -18.51
C PHE A 90 25.50 -8.05 -19.40
N ASP A 91 24.74 -7.03 -19.81
CA ASP A 91 23.60 -7.21 -20.73
C ASP A 91 24.04 -7.82 -22.07
N ASP A 92 25.24 -7.44 -22.56
CA ASP A 92 25.87 -8.01 -23.77
C ASP A 92 26.13 -9.52 -23.66
N VAL A 93 26.28 -10.04 -22.43
CA VAL A 93 26.46 -11.47 -22.15
C VAL A 93 25.12 -12.16 -22.00
N ILE A 94 24.14 -11.53 -21.34
CA ILE A 94 22.82 -12.12 -21.06
C ILE A 94 21.99 -12.22 -22.34
N ARG A 95 21.94 -11.17 -23.15
CA ARG A 95 21.04 -11.08 -24.32
C ARG A 95 21.21 -12.26 -25.30
N PRO A 96 22.43 -12.69 -25.66
CA PRO A 96 22.61 -13.84 -26.55
C PRO A 96 22.24 -15.19 -25.91
N ILE A 97 22.45 -15.35 -24.60
CA ILE A 97 22.21 -16.62 -23.91
C ILE A 97 20.81 -16.70 -23.27
N LEU A 98 20.01 -15.65 -23.34
CA LEU A 98 18.70 -15.56 -22.70
C LEU A 98 17.79 -16.76 -23.01
N PRO A 99 17.62 -17.19 -24.29
CA PRO A 99 16.80 -18.38 -24.59
C PRO A 99 17.34 -19.64 -23.92
N ALA A 100 18.68 -19.77 -23.88
CA ALA A 100 19.31 -20.94 -23.29
C ALA A 100 19.15 -20.96 -21.76
N ALA A 101 19.34 -19.80 -21.11
CA ALA A 101 19.10 -19.65 -19.68
C ALA A 101 17.64 -19.92 -19.31
N ALA A 102 16.69 -19.35 -20.08
CA ALA A 102 15.26 -19.54 -19.86
C ALA A 102 14.86 -21.02 -19.94
N PHE A 103 15.34 -21.74 -20.95
CA PHE A 103 15.10 -23.17 -21.09
C PHE A 103 15.63 -23.96 -19.88
N TRP A 104 16.88 -23.71 -19.46
CA TRP A 104 17.47 -24.48 -18.35
C TRP A 104 16.75 -24.20 -17.03
N LEU A 105 16.35 -22.95 -16.78
CA LEU A 105 15.53 -22.60 -15.63
C LEU A 105 14.18 -23.33 -15.65
N SER A 106 13.51 -23.39 -16.80
CA SER A 106 12.27 -24.16 -16.96
C SER A 106 12.48 -25.64 -16.66
N LEU A 107 13.56 -26.23 -17.18
CA LEU A 107 13.89 -27.64 -16.95
C LEU A 107 14.18 -27.92 -15.47
N TYR A 108 14.91 -27.03 -14.79
CA TYR A 108 15.15 -27.15 -13.34
C TYR A 108 13.84 -27.12 -12.56
N CYS A 109 12.92 -26.22 -12.94
CA CYS A 109 11.62 -26.13 -12.29
C CYS A 109 10.80 -27.40 -12.51
N GLU A 110 10.62 -27.82 -13.76
CA GLU A 110 9.80 -28.97 -14.15
C GLU A 110 10.26 -30.29 -13.51
N HIS A 111 11.57 -30.55 -13.49
CA HIS A 111 12.07 -31.89 -13.17
C HIS A 111 12.82 -32.00 -11.85
N ILE A 112 13.26 -30.88 -11.25
CA ILE A 112 14.04 -30.89 -10.00
C ILE A 112 13.28 -30.20 -8.88
N LEU A 113 12.89 -28.93 -9.09
CA LEU A 113 12.37 -28.10 -8.00
C LEU A 113 10.90 -28.38 -7.70
N ILE A 114 10.03 -28.44 -8.71
CA ILE A 114 8.60 -28.75 -8.52
C ILE A 114 8.41 -30.16 -7.94
N PRO A 115 9.11 -31.20 -8.42
CA PRO A 115 9.09 -32.52 -7.79
C PRO A 115 9.79 -32.59 -6.43
N SER A 116 10.29 -31.46 -5.89
CA SER A 116 10.99 -31.36 -4.61
C SER A 116 12.27 -32.21 -4.50
N ARG A 117 12.88 -32.57 -5.63
CA ARG A 117 14.14 -33.33 -5.73
C ARG A 117 15.39 -32.50 -5.50
N GLY A 118 15.26 -31.19 -5.26
CA GLY A 118 16.41 -30.30 -5.00
C GLY A 118 17.32 -30.79 -3.86
N HIS A 119 16.78 -31.55 -2.90
CA HIS A 119 17.55 -32.15 -1.83
C HIS A 119 18.47 -33.29 -2.30
N GLU A 120 18.21 -33.91 -3.44
CA GLU A 120 19.06 -34.96 -3.98
C GLU A 120 20.38 -34.39 -4.50
N PHE A 121 20.44 -33.09 -4.78
CA PHE A 121 21.60 -32.41 -5.34
C PHE A 121 22.36 -31.64 -4.26
N GLU A 122 23.70 -31.68 -4.31
CA GLU A 122 24.55 -30.82 -3.47
C GLU A 122 24.39 -29.33 -3.80
N PRO A 123 24.28 -28.92 -5.08
CA PRO A 123 24.11 -27.51 -5.41
C PRO A 123 22.69 -26.99 -5.17
N ASP A 124 22.57 -25.74 -4.71
CA ASP A 124 21.28 -25.09 -4.44
C ASP A 124 20.65 -24.54 -5.72
N PHE A 125 20.00 -25.43 -6.48
CA PHE A 125 19.27 -25.09 -7.70
C PHE A 125 18.19 -24.04 -7.46
N HIS A 126 17.54 -24.03 -6.30
CA HIS A 126 16.48 -23.05 -6.01
C HIS A 126 17.07 -21.64 -5.97
N ARG A 127 18.14 -21.44 -5.20
CA ARG A 127 18.80 -20.14 -5.07
C ARG A 127 19.37 -19.66 -6.39
N VAL A 128 20.07 -20.51 -7.13
CA VAL A 128 20.64 -20.11 -8.43
C VAL A 128 19.52 -19.73 -9.39
N SER A 129 18.46 -20.52 -9.48
CA SER A 129 17.29 -20.19 -10.31
C SER A 129 16.68 -18.86 -9.93
N MET A 130 16.49 -18.60 -8.63
CA MET A 130 15.93 -17.36 -8.12
C MET A 130 16.76 -16.13 -8.47
N VAL A 131 18.08 -16.19 -8.26
CA VAL A 131 18.94 -15.02 -8.53
C VAL A 131 19.13 -14.80 -10.03
N VAL A 132 19.24 -15.87 -10.82
CA VAL A 132 19.30 -15.75 -12.28
C VAL A 132 17.99 -15.18 -12.81
N LEU A 133 16.85 -15.73 -12.41
CA LEU A 133 15.54 -15.20 -12.78
C LEU A 133 15.41 -13.72 -12.41
N ALA A 134 15.79 -13.34 -11.17
CA ALA A 134 15.83 -11.95 -10.74
C ALA A 134 16.61 -11.06 -11.68
N ALA A 135 17.78 -11.50 -12.11
CA ALA A 135 18.58 -10.75 -13.04
C ALA A 135 17.98 -10.68 -14.45
N LEU A 136 17.45 -11.80 -14.97
CA LEU A 136 16.79 -11.84 -16.27
C LEU A 136 15.56 -10.93 -16.31
N THR A 137 14.85 -10.77 -15.18
CA THR A 137 13.68 -9.91 -15.09
C THR A 137 14.00 -8.46 -14.74
N THR A 138 15.27 -8.08 -14.53
CA THR A 138 15.62 -6.66 -14.26
C THR A 138 15.51 -5.75 -15.48
N ARG A 139 15.28 -6.31 -16.68
CA ARG A 139 15.15 -5.57 -17.94
C ARG A 139 13.80 -5.87 -18.58
N GLY A 140 13.00 -4.83 -18.84
CA GLY A 140 11.71 -4.97 -19.53
C GLY A 140 11.81 -5.70 -20.87
N GLU A 141 12.86 -5.44 -21.66
CA GLU A 141 13.10 -6.14 -22.94
C GLU A 141 13.29 -7.67 -22.77
N PHE A 142 13.88 -8.11 -21.67
CA PHE A 142 14.06 -9.53 -21.38
C PHE A 142 12.75 -10.14 -20.88
N VAL A 143 12.00 -9.44 -20.04
CA VAL A 143 10.66 -9.89 -19.61
C VAL A 143 9.75 -10.10 -20.82
N GLN A 144 9.73 -9.16 -21.76
CA GLN A 144 8.96 -9.29 -23.00
C GLN A 144 9.39 -10.50 -23.83
N LYS A 145 10.69 -10.73 -23.97
CA LYS A 145 11.18 -11.89 -24.71
C LYS A 145 10.84 -13.20 -24.00
N LEU A 146 10.96 -13.24 -22.67
CA LEU A 146 10.58 -14.40 -21.86
C LEU A 146 9.08 -14.69 -21.93
N SER A 147 8.23 -13.67 -21.95
CA SER A 147 6.78 -13.86 -22.07
C SER A 147 6.38 -14.45 -23.41
N LEU A 148 7.13 -14.17 -24.49
CA LEU A 148 6.89 -14.73 -25.82
C LEU A 148 7.50 -16.14 -25.97
N ASP A 149 8.76 -16.30 -25.60
CA ASP A 149 9.53 -17.52 -25.88
C ASP A 149 9.33 -18.61 -24.81
N SER A 150 8.96 -18.24 -23.58
CA SER A 150 8.88 -19.14 -22.42
C SER A 150 7.85 -18.66 -21.37
N PRO A 151 6.56 -18.50 -21.73
CA PRO A 151 5.55 -17.91 -20.85
C PRO A 151 5.42 -18.61 -19.50
N LYS A 152 5.50 -19.96 -19.48
CA LYS A 152 5.43 -20.78 -18.25
C LYS A 152 6.50 -20.43 -17.22
N LEU A 153 7.67 -19.97 -17.66
CA LEU A 153 8.73 -19.56 -16.74
C LEU A 153 8.25 -18.40 -15.87
N LEU A 154 7.52 -17.44 -16.45
CA LEU A 154 6.97 -16.31 -15.73
C LEU A 154 5.66 -16.64 -15.02
N THR A 155 4.76 -17.41 -15.65
CA THR A 155 3.38 -17.60 -15.16
C THR A 155 3.20 -18.78 -14.21
N GLU A 156 4.03 -19.83 -14.31
CA GLU A 156 3.91 -21.04 -13.49
C GLU A 156 5.13 -21.21 -12.57
N TYR A 157 6.33 -21.18 -13.14
CA TYR A 157 7.56 -21.57 -12.43
C TYR A 157 8.07 -20.49 -11.50
N ALA A 158 8.02 -19.23 -11.91
CA ALA A 158 8.45 -18.12 -11.08
C ALA A 158 7.61 -18.00 -9.78
N PRO A 159 6.25 -18.01 -9.82
CA PRO A 159 5.43 -18.06 -8.60
C PRO A 159 5.78 -19.25 -7.70
N PHE A 160 6.02 -20.43 -8.29
CA PHE A 160 6.44 -21.59 -7.51
C PHE A 160 7.74 -21.33 -6.76
N LEU A 161 8.77 -20.81 -7.45
CA LEU A 161 10.05 -20.47 -6.83
C LEU A 161 9.91 -19.40 -5.73
N TRP A 162 9.06 -18.40 -5.94
CA TRP A 162 8.88 -17.31 -4.98
C TRP A 162 8.24 -17.76 -3.68
N LEU A 163 7.28 -18.69 -3.76
CA LEU A 163 6.42 -19.07 -2.65
C LEU A 163 6.88 -20.34 -1.92
N ASN A 164 7.75 -21.15 -2.54
CA ASN A 164 8.21 -22.42 -1.99
C ASN A 164 9.70 -22.40 -1.63
N LEU A 165 10.06 -21.66 -0.58
CA LEU A 165 11.43 -21.66 -0.06
C LEU A 165 11.76 -23.04 0.57
N PRO A 166 12.84 -23.73 0.17
CA PRO A 166 13.17 -25.05 0.72
C PRO A 166 13.54 -24.94 2.21
N PRO A 167 12.98 -25.78 3.10
CA PRO A 167 13.37 -25.79 4.50
C PRO A 167 14.78 -26.38 4.70
N GLY A 168 15.67 -25.65 5.39
CA GLY A 168 16.73 -26.27 6.19
C GLY A 168 18.05 -26.69 5.54
N ARG A 169 18.56 -26.03 4.48
CA ARG A 169 19.87 -26.42 3.87
C ARG A 169 20.99 -25.37 3.85
N LEU A 170 20.81 -24.21 4.46
CA LEU A 170 21.75 -23.10 4.26
C LEU A 170 22.55 -22.80 5.53
N SER A 171 23.88 -22.69 5.37
CA SER A 171 24.85 -22.34 6.41
C SER A 171 24.82 -20.85 6.83
N MET A 172 23.86 -20.10 6.30
CA MET A 172 23.56 -18.72 6.68
C MET A 172 22.56 -18.74 7.83
N SER A 173 22.60 -17.74 8.72
CA SER A 173 21.49 -17.54 9.66
C SER A 173 20.17 -17.50 8.88
N THR A 174 19.15 -18.16 9.41
CA THR A 174 17.81 -18.24 8.79
C THR A 174 17.28 -16.86 8.39
N SER A 175 17.62 -15.82 9.17
CA SER A 175 17.27 -14.42 8.91
C SER A 175 17.83 -13.84 7.60
N ASP A 176 19.06 -14.17 7.24
CA ASP A 176 19.75 -13.55 6.10
C ASP A 176 19.22 -14.10 4.79
N LEU A 177 18.97 -15.41 4.77
CA LEU A 177 18.36 -16.08 3.63
C LEU A 177 16.95 -15.55 3.36
N GLU A 178 16.10 -15.49 4.39
CA GLU A 178 14.72 -15.02 4.25
C GLU A 178 14.67 -13.59 3.73
N TYR A 179 15.55 -12.71 4.22
CA TYR A 179 15.68 -11.35 3.72
C TYR A 179 16.05 -11.31 2.24
N HIS A 180 17.10 -12.04 1.86
CA HIS A 180 17.56 -12.06 0.47
C HIS A 180 16.51 -12.65 -0.48
N HIS A 181 15.86 -13.75 -0.09
CA HIS A 181 14.79 -14.36 -0.87
C HIS A 181 13.65 -13.39 -1.12
N ALA A 182 13.08 -12.81 -0.06
CA ALA A 182 11.97 -11.88 -0.17
C ALA A 182 12.37 -10.66 -1.03
N LYS A 183 13.59 -10.16 -0.86
CA LYS A 183 14.12 -9.06 -1.69
C LYS A 183 14.19 -9.43 -3.17
N TYR A 184 14.69 -10.61 -3.52
CA TYR A 184 14.77 -11.05 -4.92
C TYR A 184 13.37 -11.18 -5.53
N VAL A 185 12.44 -11.83 -4.82
CA VAL A 185 11.04 -11.95 -5.26
C VAL A 185 10.42 -10.58 -5.53
N LEU A 186 10.51 -9.66 -4.58
CA LEU A 186 9.90 -8.33 -4.73
C LEU A 186 10.59 -7.51 -5.83
N THR A 187 11.89 -7.73 -6.07
CA THR A 187 12.60 -7.12 -7.21
C THR A 187 12.00 -7.61 -8.52
N ILE A 188 11.83 -8.93 -8.66
CA ILE A 188 11.24 -9.54 -9.85
C ILE A 188 9.82 -9.01 -10.07
N LEU A 189 8.98 -9.04 -9.03
CA LEU A 189 7.59 -8.63 -9.10
C LEU A 189 7.43 -7.17 -9.55
N VAL A 190 8.21 -6.25 -8.97
CA VAL A 190 8.15 -4.84 -9.36
C VAL A 190 8.47 -4.68 -10.84
N GLN A 191 9.53 -5.32 -11.33
CA GLN A 191 9.95 -5.19 -12.73
C GLN A 191 8.98 -5.86 -13.70
N THR A 192 8.40 -6.99 -13.31
CA THR A 192 7.45 -7.73 -14.15
C THR A 192 6.05 -7.10 -14.18
N ILE A 193 5.58 -6.53 -13.05
CA ILE A 193 4.22 -6.00 -12.93
C ILE A 193 4.12 -4.51 -13.28
N SER A 194 5.16 -3.71 -12.99
CA SER A 194 5.12 -2.25 -13.16
C SER A 194 5.20 -1.78 -14.61
N ASP A 195 5.80 -2.57 -15.50
CA ASP A 195 6.01 -2.15 -16.90
C ASP A 195 4.72 -2.32 -17.71
N SER A 196 4.05 -1.20 -18.00
CA SER A 196 2.75 -1.14 -18.70
C SER A 196 2.84 -1.30 -20.22
N ASN A 197 4.02 -1.51 -20.77
CA ASN A 197 4.30 -1.37 -22.20
C ASN A 197 4.15 -2.67 -23.02
N PHE A 198 3.72 -3.78 -22.41
CA PHE A 198 3.75 -5.10 -23.04
C PHE A 198 2.40 -5.81 -23.00
N ASP A 199 2.25 -6.82 -23.87
CA ASP A 199 1.05 -7.65 -23.98
C ASP A 199 0.57 -8.12 -22.60
N GLN A 200 -0.69 -7.83 -22.27
CA GLN A 200 -1.25 -8.03 -20.94
C GLN A 200 -1.66 -9.48 -20.65
N SER A 201 -1.66 -10.35 -21.68
CA SER A 201 -2.17 -11.73 -21.57
C SER A 201 -1.43 -12.59 -20.52
N TRP A 202 -0.09 -12.56 -20.53
CA TRP A 202 0.72 -13.30 -19.55
C TRP A 202 0.68 -12.66 -18.16
N LYS A 203 0.56 -11.33 -18.08
CA LYS A 203 0.48 -10.60 -16.80
C LYS A 203 -0.78 -11.00 -16.02
N GLY A 204 -1.92 -11.11 -16.70
CA GLY A 204 -3.16 -11.63 -16.10
C GLY A 204 -3.01 -13.05 -15.56
N SER A 205 -2.32 -13.93 -16.32
CA SER A 205 -2.05 -15.30 -15.88
C SER A 205 -1.12 -15.36 -14.67
N LEU A 206 -0.08 -14.51 -14.63
CA LEU A 206 0.80 -14.37 -13.47
C LEU A 206 0.03 -13.88 -12.25
N ILE A 207 -0.80 -12.85 -12.39
CA ILE A 207 -1.62 -12.32 -11.30
C ILE A 207 -2.57 -13.39 -10.78
N ALA A 208 -3.30 -14.10 -11.65
CA ALA A 208 -4.19 -15.19 -11.24
C ALA A 208 -3.45 -16.26 -10.44
N ARG A 209 -2.23 -16.63 -10.84
CA ARG A 209 -1.41 -17.61 -10.11
C ARG A 209 -0.94 -17.09 -8.74
N LEU A 210 -0.65 -15.79 -8.64
CA LEU A 210 -0.33 -15.15 -7.36
C LEU A 210 -1.55 -15.08 -6.45
N GLU A 211 -2.74 -14.85 -7.01
CA GLU A 211 -4.02 -14.82 -6.27
C GLU A 211 -4.35 -16.16 -5.62
N GLU A 212 -4.10 -17.28 -6.30
CA GLU A 212 -4.23 -18.62 -5.72
C GLU A 212 -3.41 -18.80 -4.43
N ASN A 213 -2.36 -17.99 -4.26
CA ASN A 213 -1.47 -18.01 -3.11
C ASN A 213 -1.40 -16.64 -2.41
N GLY A 214 -2.48 -15.84 -2.50
CA GLY A 214 -2.48 -14.43 -2.06
C GLY A 214 -2.05 -14.25 -0.61
N GLY A 215 -2.44 -15.17 0.29
CA GLY A 215 -2.01 -15.15 1.68
C GLY A 215 -0.49 -15.30 1.86
N ALA A 216 0.12 -16.28 1.20
CA ALA A 216 1.57 -16.49 1.24
C ALA A 216 2.35 -15.31 0.62
N MET A 217 1.80 -14.72 -0.45
CA MET A 217 2.35 -13.53 -1.08
C MET A 217 2.32 -12.32 -0.13
N ALA A 218 1.18 -12.10 0.54
CA ALA A 218 1.06 -11.06 1.55
C ALA A 218 2.03 -11.29 2.73
N ASP A 219 2.16 -12.52 3.23
CA ASP A 219 3.12 -12.87 4.28
C ASP A 219 4.58 -12.61 3.86
N LEU A 220 4.92 -12.89 2.60
CA LEU A 220 6.26 -12.60 2.07
C LEU A 220 6.54 -11.09 2.05
N CYS A 221 5.59 -10.26 1.58
CA CYS A 221 5.72 -8.80 1.61
C CYS A 221 5.96 -8.28 3.03
N ILE A 222 5.15 -8.74 3.99
CA ILE A 222 5.22 -8.29 5.38
C ILE A 222 6.54 -8.72 6.05
N ARG A 223 6.97 -9.97 5.82
CA ARG A 223 8.27 -10.45 6.27
C ARG A 223 9.42 -9.65 5.66
N ALA A 224 9.32 -9.25 4.39
CA ALA A 224 10.33 -8.41 3.75
C ALA A 224 10.49 -7.05 4.47
N VAL A 225 9.39 -6.40 4.86
CA VAL A 225 9.43 -5.14 5.63
C VAL A 225 10.05 -5.37 7.00
N ALA A 226 9.64 -6.44 7.70
CA ALA A 226 10.15 -6.78 9.01
C ALA A 226 11.66 -7.04 8.98
N ALA A 227 12.11 -7.88 8.05
CA ALA A 227 13.52 -8.22 7.85
C ALA A 227 14.36 -6.99 7.47
N SER A 228 13.85 -6.14 6.57
CA SER A 228 14.52 -4.89 6.19
C SER A 228 14.64 -3.91 7.36
N SER A 229 13.72 -3.97 8.34
CA SER A 229 13.74 -3.10 9.51
C SER A 229 14.72 -3.58 10.59
N SER A 230 14.91 -4.91 10.72
CA SER A 230 15.80 -5.51 11.71
C SER A 230 17.25 -5.61 11.23
N PHE A 231 17.46 -5.75 9.92
CA PHE A 231 18.77 -5.98 9.35
C PHE A 231 19.57 -4.67 9.27
N GLN A 232 20.53 -4.48 10.18
CA GLN A 232 21.45 -3.34 10.13
C GLN A 232 22.37 -3.47 8.91
N MET A 233 22.01 -2.81 7.81
CA MET A 233 22.88 -2.78 6.64
C MET A 233 24.07 -1.85 6.88
N ALA A 234 25.28 -2.34 6.57
CA ALA A 234 26.49 -1.52 6.55
C ALA A 234 26.40 -0.35 5.53
N ASN A 235 25.45 -0.41 4.58
CA ASN A 235 25.24 0.61 3.56
C ASN A 235 23.80 1.19 3.64
N PRO A 236 23.62 2.45 4.08
CA PRO A 236 22.30 3.10 4.20
C PRO A 236 21.50 3.17 2.89
N LEU A 237 22.16 3.31 1.73
CA LEU A 237 21.51 3.35 0.42
C LEU A 237 20.87 1.99 0.10
N ARG A 238 21.47 0.87 0.51
CA ARG A 238 20.89 -0.46 0.29
C ARG A 238 19.63 -0.70 1.12
N GLU A 239 19.60 -0.22 2.36
CA GLU A 239 18.40 -0.25 3.21
C GLU A 239 17.27 0.55 2.54
N LEU A 240 17.59 1.77 2.08
CA LEU A 240 16.66 2.65 1.38
C LEU A 240 16.06 2.02 0.12
N LEU A 241 16.92 1.50 -0.75
CA LEU A 241 16.49 0.83 -1.98
C LEU A 241 15.57 -0.36 -1.70
N SER A 242 15.86 -1.12 -0.65
CA SER A 242 15.06 -2.29 -0.29
C SER A 242 13.68 -1.87 0.22
N MET A 243 13.60 -0.84 1.08
CA MET A 243 12.33 -0.30 1.56
C MET A 243 11.47 0.29 0.44
N THR A 244 12.07 1.07 -0.46
CA THR A 244 11.38 1.64 -1.63
C THR A 244 10.85 0.53 -2.54
N LEU A 245 11.66 -0.50 -2.81
CA LEU A 245 11.24 -1.62 -3.63
C LEU A 245 10.08 -2.41 -3.00
N ILE A 246 10.11 -2.63 -1.68
CA ILE A 246 9.02 -3.33 -0.99
C ILE A 246 7.73 -2.51 -1.06
N ALA A 247 7.80 -1.20 -0.84
CA ALA A 247 6.64 -0.32 -0.97
C ALA A 247 6.05 -0.36 -2.38
N ARG A 248 6.90 -0.27 -3.40
CA ARG A 248 6.51 -0.40 -4.81
C ARG A 248 5.81 -1.73 -5.09
N ALA A 249 6.38 -2.84 -4.61
CA ALA A 249 5.82 -4.17 -4.80
C ALA A 249 4.43 -4.30 -4.17
N ILE A 250 4.28 -3.85 -2.92
CA ILE A 250 2.99 -3.85 -2.20
C ILE A 250 1.96 -3.03 -2.95
N TRP A 251 2.32 -1.80 -3.37
CA TRP A 251 1.43 -0.93 -4.12
C TRP A 251 0.99 -1.55 -5.45
N CYS A 252 1.94 -2.09 -6.24
CA CYS A 252 1.62 -2.74 -7.51
C CYS A 252 0.71 -3.95 -7.30
N LEU A 253 1.01 -4.84 -6.35
CA LEU A 253 0.16 -6.00 -6.07
C LEU A 253 -1.24 -5.60 -5.62
N ALA A 254 -1.35 -4.61 -4.73
CA ALA A 254 -2.64 -4.13 -4.24
C ALA A 254 -3.49 -3.48 -5.34
N ARG A 255 -2.86 -2.78 -6.29
CA ARG A 255 -3.54 -2.16 -7.43
C ARG A 255 -4.02 -3.19 -8.45
N GLU A 256 -3.21 -4.21 -8.70
CA GLU A 256 -3.44 -5.15 -9.81
C GLU A 256 -4.29 -6.35 -9.41
N SER A 257 -4.42 -6.63 -8.10
CA SER A 257 -5.23 -7.72 -7.57
C SER A 257 -5.98 -7.32 -6.29
N PRO A 258 -7.31 -7.16 -6.36
CA PRO A 258 -8.14 -6.94 -5.18
C PRO A 258 -8.06 -8.10 -4.16
N SER A 259 -7.87 -9.33 -4.63
CA SER A 259 -7.73 -10.52 -3.78
C SER A 259 -6.45 -10.44 -2.93
N ILE A 260 -5.29 -10.17 -3.57
CA ILE A 260 -4.03 -9.99 -2.84
C ILE A 260 -4.08 -8.75 -1.95
N HIS A 261 -4.73 -7.66 -2.40
CA HIS A 261 -4.94 -6.48 -1.57
C HIS A 261 -5.69 -6.83 -0.28
N THR A 262 -6.78 -7.59 -0.39
CA THR A 262 -7.55 -8.04 0.78
C THR A 262 -6.66 -8.83 1.74
N GLU A 263 -5.83 -9.76 1.24
CA GLU A 263 -4.88 -10.52 2.05
C GLU A 263 -3.79 -9.65 2.72
N LEU A 264 -3.36 -8.56 2.07
CA LEU A 264 -2.48 -7.55 2.66
C LEU A 264 -3.18 -6.78 3.78
N LEU A 265 -4.45 -6.42 3.61
CA LEU A 265 -5.25 -5.72 4.63
C LEU A 265 -5.48 -6.59 5.87
N LYS A 266 -5.79 -7.89 5.70
CA LYS A 266 -5.88 -8.88 6.80
C LYS A 266 -4.60 -8.93 7.66
N ARG A 267 -3.44 -8.67 7.05
CA ARG A 267 -2.12 -8.63 7.71
C ARG A 267 -1.72 -7.24 8.18
N ASN A 268 -2.66 -6.30 8.23
CA ASN A 268 -2.46 -4.93 8.67
C ASN A 268 -1.35 -4.21 7.87
N CYS A 269 -1.32 -4.43 6.56
CA CYS A 269 -0.36 -3.77 5.66
C CYS A 269 -0.28 -2.23 5.83
N PRO A 270 -1.36 -1.47 6.13
CA PRO A 270 -1.26 -0.04 6.42
C PRO A 270 -0.23 0.31 7.50
N ARG A 271 -0.14 -0.50 8.56
CA ARG A 271 0.89 -0.34 9.61
C ARG A 271 2.30 -0.44 9.04
N TRP A 272 2.53 -1.43 8.18
CA TRP A 272 3.84 -1.71 7.59
C TRP A 272 4.24 -0.64 6.58
N MET A 273 3.29 -0.14 5.78
CA MET A 273 3.51 0.97 4.87
C MET A 273 3.86 2.27 5.62
N CYS A 274 3.15 2.58 6.72
CA CYS A 274 3.55 3.68 7.60
C CYS A 274 4.92 3.45 8.28
N GLN A 275 5.32 2.20 8.54
CA GLN A 275 6.65 1.88 9.06
C GLN A 275 7.76 2.08 8.02
N ILE A 276 7.51 1.69 6.76
CA ILE A 276 8.41 2.01 5.64
C ILE A 276 8.57 3.53 5.54
N LEU A 277 7.45 4.27 5.52
CA LEU A 277 7.46 5.72 5.45
C LEU A 277 8.24 6.36 6.60
N ARG A 278 8.03 5.91 7.84
CA ARG A 278 8.83 6.36 9.00
C ARG A 278 10.32 6.11 8.81
N SER A 279 10.69 4.98 8.22
CA SER A 279 12.08 4.60 7.95
C SER A 279 12.73 5.47 6.87
N LEU A 280 12.01 5.71 5.76
CA LEU A 280 12.43 6.64 4.72
C LEU A 280 12.62 8.07 5.28
N MET A 281 11.76 8.48 6.21
CA MET A 281 11.77 9.80 6.85
C MET A 281 12.67 9.93 8.09
N LYS A 282 13.50 8.92 8.44
CA LYS A 282 14.49 8.98 9.55
C LYS A 282 15.52 10.08 9.31
N ARG A 283 15.70 11.01 10.27
CA ARG A 283 16.64 12.15 10.16
C ARG A 283 18.05 11.67 9.81
N ARG A 284 18.53 12.02 8.61
CA ARG A 284 19.91 11.82 8.14
C ARG A 284 20.22 12.81 7.02
N GLN A 285 21.50 13.06 6.79
CA GLN A 285 21.94 13.72 5.56
C GLN A 285 21.84 12.72 4.41
N LEU A 286 21.18 13.13 3.32
CA LEU A 286 21.00 12.31 2.13
C LEU A 286 21.90 12.84 1.02
N THR A 287 22.56 11.95 0.32
CA THR A 287 23.11 12.23 -1.02
C THR A 287 21.97 12.44 -2.03
N ALA A 288 22.28 13.02 -3.20
CA ALA A 288 21.27 13.20 -4.25
C ALA A 288 20.64 11.86 -4.69
N THR A 289 21.43 10.78 -4.76
CA THR A 289 20.95 9.44 -5.09
C THR A 289 20.03 8.87 -4.01
N GLU A 290 20.41 9.00 -2.73
CA GLU A 290 19.56 8.54 -1.64
C GLU A 290 18.26 9.33 -1.54
N LEU A 291 18.31 10.64 -1.82
CA LEU A 291 17.14 11.50 -1.86
C LEU A 291 16.15 11.06 -2.93
N ASN A 292 16.63 10.77 -4.14
CA ASN A 292 15.81 10.23 -5.22
C ASN A 292 15.09 8.93 -4.77
N VAL A 293 15.84 7.97 -4.22
CA VAL A 293 15.27 6.70 -3.72
C VAL A 293 14.22 6.93 -2.62
N VAL A 294 14.47 7.90 -1.72
CA VAL A 294 13.54 8.26 -0.65
C VAL A 294 12.26 8.89 -1.20
N ILE A 295 12.34 9.79 -2.17
CA ILE A 295 11.18 10.44 -2.78
C ILE A 295 10.35 9.39 -3.54
N GLN A 296 10.99 8.54 -4.34
CA GLN A 296 10.30 7.45 -5.03
C GLN A 296 9.56 6.53 -4.04
N GLY A 297 10.24 6.10 -2.96
CA GLY A 297 9.61 5.28 -1.94
C GLY A 297 8.49 6.01 -1.19
N PHE A 298 8.60 7.33 -1.01
CA PHE A 298 7.52 8.15 -0.48
C PHE A 298 6.30 8.13 -1.40
N VAL A 299 6.49 8.35 -2.71
CA VAL A 299 5.43 8.34 -3.72
C VAL A 299 4.74 6.99 -3.75
N ASP A 300 5.49 5.89 -3.77
CA ASP A 300 4.90 4.53 -3.77
C ASP A 300 4.08 4.26 -2.49
N VAL A 301 4.56 4.70 -1.32
CA VAL A 301 3.78 4.58 -0.09
C VAL A 301 2.55 5.47 -0.12
N SER A 302 2.65 6.73 -0.55
CA SER A 302 1.51 7.65 -0.56
C SER A 302 0.42 7.21 -1.53
N LEU A 303 0.78 6.66 -2.69
CA LEU A 303 -0.17 6.05 -3.63
C LEU A 303 -0.89 4.84 -3.02
N TYR A 304 -0.20 4.00 -2.24
CA TYR A 304 -0.86 2.92 -1.48
C TYR A 304 -1.78 3.46 -0.38
N ILE A 305 -1.34 4.49 0.36
CA ILE A 305 -2.20 5.10 1.40
C ILE A 305 -3.45 5.71 0.78
N TRP A 306 -3.31 6.39 -0.37
CA TRP A 306 -4.44 6.91 -1.14
C TRP A 306 -5.37 5.78 -1.64
N LEU A 307 -4.83 4.63 -2.05
CA LEU A 307 -5.65 3.48 -2.41
C LEU A 307 -6.51 2.99 -1.23
N ILE A 308 -5.95 2.91 -0.01
CA ILE A 308 -6.72 2.44 1.15
C ILE A 308 -7.68 3.49 1.71
N THR A 309 -7.43 4.80 1.51
CA THR A 309 -8.40 5.83 1.93
C THR A 309 -9.70 5.72 1.14
N ARG A 310 -9.64 5.25 -0.11
CA ARG A 310 -10.81 4.97 -0.96
C ARG A 310 -11.61 3.73 -0.52
N LEU A 311 -11.09 2.92 0.40
CA LEU A 311 -11.79 1.72 0.91
C LEU A 311 -12.64 1.98 2.15
N GLY A 312 -12.45 3.12 2.81
CA GLY A 312 -13.26 3.50 3.96
C GLY A 312 -12.53 4.25 5.06
N HIS A 313 -13.31 4.95 5.89
CA HIS A 313 -12.83 5.79 6.98
C HIS A 313 -11.96 5.02 7.98
N SER A 314 -12.22 3.73 8.19
CA SER A 314 -11.47 2.91 9.16
C SER A 314 -9.99 2.77 8.81
N TYR A 315 -9.66 2.72 7.52
CA TYR A 315 -8.28 2.64 7.06
C TYR A 315 -7.54 3.97 7.22
N ILE A 316 -8.25 5.09 7.02
CA ILE A 316 -7.74 6.43 7.33
C ILE A 316 -7.44 6.52 8.82
N PHE A 317 -8.41 6.14 9.66
CA PHE A 317 -8.24 6.08 11.10
C PHE A 317 -7.00 5.28 11.47
N ASP A 318 -6.85 4.05 10.97
CA ASP A 318 -5.71 3.19 11.27
C ASP A 318 -4.37 3.81 10.79
N ALA A 319 -4.29 4.35 9.58
CA ALA A 319 -3.10 5.03 9.06
C ALA A 319 -2.67 6.23 9.93
N LEU A 320 -3.63 7.03 10.41
CA LEU A 320 -3.37 8.10 11.38
C LEU A 320 -2.81 7.54 12.69
N GLY A 321 -3.36 6.42 13.17
CA GLY A 321 -2.87 5.70 14.36
C GLY A 321 -1.45 5.18 14.20
N TYR A 322 -1.05 4.83 12.99
CA TYR A 322 0.31 4.42 12.64
C TYR A 322 1.26 5.60 12.32
N GLY A 323 0.81 6.83 12.51
CA GLY A 323 1.65 8.03 12.43
C GLY A 323 1.82 8.59 11.02
N LEU A 324 0.78 8.50 10.18
CA LEU A 324 0.76 9.12 8.85
C LEU A 324 1.09 10.62 8.88
N LEU A 325 0.33 11.45 9.62
CA LEU A 325 0.53 12.91 9.64
C LEU A 325 1.94 13.34 10.07
N PRO A 326 2.55 12.80 11.16
CA PRO A 326 3.94 13.08 11.47
C PRO A 326 4.94 12.74 10.36
N CYS A 327 4.62 11.76 9.51
CA CYS A 327 5.47 11.41 8.38
C CYS A 327 5.28 12.36 7.20
N LEU A 328 4.04 12.72 6.88
CA LEU A 328 3.74 13.71 5.84
C LEU A 328 4.41 15.04 6.16
N LEU A 329 4.32 15.53 7.40
CA LEU A 329 4.96 16.79 7.80
C LEU A 329 6.49 16.72 7.67
N LYS A 330 7.10 15.59 8.05
CA LYS A 330 8.55 15.38 7.84
C LYS A 330 8.93 15.30 6.37
N ALA A 331 8.07 14.78 5.52
CA ALA A 331 8.28 14.75 4.08
C ALA A 331 8.23 16.17 3.51
N THR A 332 7.24 16.98 3.89
CA THR A 332 7.15 18.42 3.58
C THR A 332 8.45 19.15 3.94
N ASP A 333 8.93 19.01 5.18
CA ASP A 333 10.18 19.64 5.64
C ASP A 333 11.39 19.26 4.78
N ARG A 334 11.43 18.01 4.29
CA ARG A 334 12.54 17.49 3.48
C ARG A 334 12.49 18.00 2.05
N LEU A 335 11.33 17.94 1.41
CA LEU A 335 11.15 18.43 0.05
C LEU A 335 11.54 19.91 -0.02
N HIS A 336 11.13 20.70 0.98
CA HIS A 336 11.53 22.09 1.10
C HIS A 336 13.04 22.26 1.32
N ARG A 337 13.65 21.53 2.27
CA ARG A 337 15.09 21.63 2.58
C ARG A 337 15.96 21.31 1.36
N TYR A 338 15.55 20.34 0.55
CA TYR A 338 16.33 19.87 -0.59
C TYR A 338 15.94 20.53 -1.90
N GLN A 339 15.01 21.49 -1.91
CA GLN A 339 14.54 22.19 -3.11
C GLN A 339 15.68 22.65 -4.03
N ARG A 340 16.75 23.23 -3.48
CA ARG A 340 17.93 23.66 -4.27
C ARG A 340 18.72 22.52 -4.91
N LEU A 341 18.75 21.34 -4.30
CA LEU A 341 19.39 20.15 -4.89
C LEU A 341 18.49 19.51 -5.96
N LEU A 342 17.17 19.60 -5.79
CA LEU A 342 16.17 19.01 -6.69
C LEU A 342 16.08 19.77 -8.03
N GLN A 343 16.19 21.11 -8.01
CA GLN A 343 16.11 21.97 -9.21
C GLN A 343 17.14 21.68 -10.32
N ASN A 344 18.24 21.00 -10.01
CA ASN A 344 19.31 20.72 -10.98
C ASN A 344 19.08 19.44 -11.79
N SER A 345 17.96 18.72 -11.59
CA SER A 345 17.64 17.49 -12.32
C SER A 345 16.13 17.41 -12.63
N PRO A 346 15.72 17.46 -13.92
CA PRO A 346 14.31 17.43 -14.31
C PRO A 346 13.54 16.23 -13.76
N ILE A 347 14.13 15.04 -13.82
CA ILE A 347 13.52 13.79 -13.32
C ILE A 347 13.22 13.88 -11.83
N ILE A 348 14.14 14.47 -11.06
CA ILE A 348 14.01 14.61 -9.62
C ILE A 348 12.96 15.68 -9.27
N GLU A 349 12.84 16.71 -10.10
CA GLU A 349 11.82 17.74 -9.96
C GLU A 349 10.41 17.18 -10.21
N ASP A 350 10.22 16.35 -11.23
CA ASP A 350 8.93 15.68 -11.49
C ASP A 350 8.50 14.81 -10.30
N MET A 351 9.45 14.06 -9.73
CA MET A 351 9.19 13.26 -8.52
C MET A 351 8.89 14.11 -7.29
N ARG A 352 9.52 15.29 -7.16
CA ARG A 352 9.21 16.25 -6.10
C ARG A 352 7.76 16.73 -6.23
N ILE A 353 7.36 17.17 -7.43
CA ILE A 353 6.01 17.66 -7.71
C ILE A 353 4.98 16.58 -7.37
N SER A 354 5.17 15.35 -7.87
CA SER A 354 4.29 14.23 -7.55
C SER A 354 4.23 13.93 -6.04
N ALA A 355 5.34 14.07 -5.31
CA ALA A 355 5.31 13.91 -3.85
C ALA A 355 4.53 15.03 -3.15
N GLU A 356 4.60 16.28 -3.61
CA GLU A 356 3.86 17.41 -3.05
C GLU A 356 2.36 17.32 -3.34
N GLU A 357 1.98 16.93 -4.55
CA GLU A 357 0.61 16.60 -4.94
C GLU A 357 0.05 15.50 -4.05
N ASN A 358 0.76 14.37 -3.94
CA ASN A 358 0.31 13.26 -3.10
C ASN A 358 0.15 13.64 -1.62
N ILE A 359 0.97 14.54 -1.07
CA ILE A 359 0.75 15.03 0.31
C ILE A 359 -0.51 15.88 0.37
N SER A 360 -0.70 16.78 -0.58
CA SER A 360 -1.84 17.70 -0.61
C SER A 360 -3.14 16.91 -0.72
N ASP A 361 -3.23 15.96 -1.65
CA ASP A 361 -4.37 15.07 -1.85
C ASP A 361 -4.68 14.23 -0.60
N LEU A 362 -3.64 13.72 0.08
CA LEU A 362 -3.83 12.96 1.31
C LEU A 362 -4.34 13.83 2.46
N LEU A 363 -3.88 15.08 2.58
CA LEU A 363 -4.38 16.01 3.59
C LEU A 363 -5.84 16.37 3.29
N GLU A 364 -6.15 16.68 2.04
CA GLU A 364 -7.50 16.97 1.57
C GLU A 364 -8.45 15.80 1.86
N THR A 365 -8.03 14.58 1.50
CA THR A 365 -8.78 13.34 1.75
C THR A 365 -9.03 13.15 3.24
N VAL A 366 -8.02 13.31 4.10
CA VAL A 366 -8.21 13.18 5.56
C VAL A 366 -9.14 14.27 6.10
N ALA A 367 -9.05 15.51 5.58
CA ALA A 367 -9.91 16.61 5.99
C ALA A 367 -11.37 16.40 5.60
N ALA A 368 -11.65 15.82 4.43
CA ALA A 368 -12.99 15.42 4.01
C ALA A 368 -13.64 14.41 5.00
N HIS A 369 -12.82 13.67 5.75
CA HIS A 369 -13.29 12.71 6.75
C HIS A 369 -13.36 13.29 8.18
N PHE A 370 -13.36 14.61 8.37
CA PHE A 370 -13.50 15.22 9.70
C PHE A 370 -14.91 15.13 10.31
N MET A 371 -15.89 14.62 9.55
CA MET A 371 -17.19 14.21 10.09
C MET A 371 -17.07 13.03 11.06
N TYR A 372 -16.03 12.21 10.91
CA TYR A 372 -15.68 11.17 11.86
C TYR A 372 -14.87 11.79 13.01
N ALA A 373 -15.48 11.95 14.17
CA ALA A 373 -14.82 12.47 15.37
C ALA A 373 -13.52 11.71 15.74
N SER A 374 -13.46 10.42 15.45
CA SER A 374 -12.30 9.56 15.66
C SER A 374 -11.09 9.99 14.82
N ILE A 375 -11.32 10.39 13.55
CA ILE A 375 -10.34 10.94 12.62
C ILE A 375 -9.99 12.38 13.03
N LEU A 376 -11.00 13.24 13.18
CA LEU A 376 -10.85 14.64 13.59
C LEU A 376 -9.99 14.76 14.84
N LYS A 377 -10.27 13.98 15.89
CA LYS A 377 -9.54 14.02 17.16
C LYS A 377 -8.07 13.60 17.01
N ARG A 378 -7.77 12.57 16.20
CA ARG A 378 -6.38 12.15 15.95
C ARG A 378 -5.62 13.26 15.25
N SER A 379 -6.26 13.91 14.28
CA SER A 379 -5.72 15.04 13.53
C SER A 379 -5.51 16.28 14.42
N SER A 380 -6.52 16.71 15.18
CA SER A 380 -6.42 17.85 16.12
C SER A 380 -5.33 17.61 17.16
N ARG A 381 -5.22 16.39 17.72
CA ARG A 381 -4.13 16.05 18.66
C ARG A 381 -2.76 16.18 18.01
N PHE A 382 -2.62 15.75 16.75
CA PHE A 382 -1.38 15.90 16.00
C PHE A 382 -1.06 17.38 15.78
N ILE A 383 -2.02 18.17 15.30
CA ILE A 383 -1.88 19.62 15.05
C ILE A 383 -1.38 20.31 16.32
N SER A 384 -2.08 20.19 17.45
CA SER A 384 -1.68 20.82 18.71
C SER A 384 -0.29 20.37 19.17
N THR A 385 0.09 19.12 18.91
CA THR A 385 1.44 18.62 19.21
C THR A 385 2.50 19.24 18.30
N ALA A 386 2.21 19.38 17.01
CA ALA A 386 3.11 19.96 16.02
C ALA A 386 3.30 21.47 16.25
N GLU A 387 2.24 22.20 16.55
CA GLU A 387 2.26 23.62 16.92
C GLU A 387 3.12 23.84 18.17
N ARG A 388 2.88 23.07 19.24
CA ARG A 388 3.67 23.16 20.49
C ARG A 388 5.16 22.89 20.26
N LEU A 389 5.50 22.06 19.28
CA LEU A 389 6.89 21.76 18.93
C LEU A 389 7.49 22.75 17.91
N GLY A 390 6.75 23.77 17.47
CA GLY A 390 7.19 24.73 16.45
C GLY A 390 7.50 24.08 15.11
N ARG A 391 6.80 22.99 14.77
CA ARG A 391 7.02 22.23 13.52
C ARG A 391 5.92 22.45 12.48
N PHE A 392 4.83 23.08 12.87
CA PHE A 392 3.78 23.41 11.92
C PHE A 392 4.28 24.57 11.03
N PRO A 393 3.98 24.56 9.71
CA PRO A 393 4.39 25.65 8.84
C PRO A 393 3.89 26.98 9.43
N GLU A 394 4.77 27.97 9.57
CA GLU A 394 4.40 29.25 10.19
C GLU A 394 3.19 29.87 9.48
N ARG A 395 2.31 30.54 10.22
CA ARG A 395 1.08 31.15 9.65
C ARG A 395 1.33 32.46 8.87
N ARG A 396 2.57 33.00 8.83
CA ARG A 396 2.84 34.34 8.25
C ARG A 396 3.84 34.31 7.09
N ASN A 397 3.42 34.87 5.96
CA ASN A 397 4.21 35.90 5.28
C ASN A 397 3.49 37.22 5.58
N SER A 398 4.23 38.28 5.88
CA SER A 398 3.70 39.62 6.18
C SER A 398 3.01 40.32 5.00
N ASP A 399 2.99 39.68 3.82
CA ASP A 399 2.80 40.39 2.55
C ASP A 399 1.48 40.03 1.85
N GLY A 400 0.57 39.32 2.51
CA GLY A 400 -0.77 39.04 1.98
C GLY A 400 -0.84 38.16 0.73
N ILE A 401 0.27 37.57 0.30
CA ILE A 401 0.34 36.62 -0.82
C ILE A 401 -0.25 35.27 -0.39
N THR A 402 -1.17 34.74 -1.18
CA THR A 402 -1.71 33.38 -1.05
C THR A 402 -0.55 32.40 -0.93
N ILE A 403 -0.56 31.60 0.13
CA ILE A 403 0.46 30.57 0.31
C ILE A 403 0.10 29.41 -0.64
N GLU A 404 0.63 29.46 -1.87
CA GLU A 404 0.40 28.42 -2.87
C GLU A 404 1.21 27.14 -2.55
N GLY A 405 0.66 25.99 -2.96
CA GLY A 405 1.28 24.68 -2.80
C GLY A 405 1.14 24.05 -1.41
N LEU A 406 2.14 23.24 -1.04
CA LEU A 406 2.08 22.32 0.11
C LEU A 406 1.82 22.99 1.47
N ARG A 407 2.27 24.24 1.65
CA ARG A 407 2.00 25.00 2.89
C ARG A 407 0.53 25.44 2.96
N GLY A 408 -0.09 25.77 1.82
CA GLY A 408 -1.53 26.05 1.73
C GLY A 408 -2.36 24.84 2.16
N ALA A 409 -2.03 23.66 1.64
CA ALA A 409 -2.71 22.41 2.00
C ALA A 409 -2.68 22.11 3.51
N TRP A 410 -1.56 22.34 4.20
CA TRP A 410 -1.49 22.19 5.66
C TRP A 410 -2.34 23.22 6.42
N ILE A 411 -2.40 24.47 5.95
CA ILE A 411 -3.23 25.52 6.55
C ILE A 411 -4.72 25.19 6.38
N ASP A 412 -5.12 24.71 5.21
CA ASP A 412 -6.51 24.34 4.94
C ASP A 412 -6.92 23.11 5.76
N PHE A 413 -6.03 22.12 5.87
CA PHE A 413 -6.19 20.98 6.77
C PHE A 413 -6.38 21.41 8.23
N GLU A 414 -5.53 22.30 8.74
CA GLU A 414 -5.63 22.84 10.10
C GLU A 414 -6.93 23.61 10.33
N ARG A 415 -7.31 24.46 9.37
CA ARG A 415 -8.52 25.27 9.43
C ARG A 415 -9.77 24.39 9.47
N ALA A 416 -9.82 23.37 8.61
CA ALA A 416 -10.91 22.40 8.58
C ALA A 416 -11.02 21.65 9.93
N ALA A 417 -9.89 21.19 10.49
CA ALA A 417 -9.88 20.51 11.78
C ALA A 417 -10.33 21.43 12.92
N SER A 418 -9.86 22.68 12.92
CA SER A 418 -10.18 23.67 13.96
C SER A 418 -11.66 24.02 13.94
N TYR A 419 -12.21 24.30 12.75
CA TYR A 419 -13.63 24.59 12.56
C TYR A 419 -14.51 23.46 13.10
N ARG A 420 -14.27 22.22 12.67
CA ARG A 420 -15.06 21.06 13.13
C ARG A 420 -14.89 20.78 14.62
N THR A 421 -13.69 21.01 15.17
CA THR A 421 -13.45 20.87 16.60
C THR A 421 -14.27 21.89 17.38
N GLU A 422 -14.32 23.15 16.93
CA GLU A 422 -15.09 24.22 17.58
C GLU A 422 -16.59 23.90 17.59
N LEU A 423 -17.15 23.42 16.47
CA LEU A 423 -18.55 22.99 16.41
C LEU A 423 -18.87 21.91 17.46
N LEU A 424 -18.02 20.89 17.60
CA LEU A 424 -18.21 19.83 18.59
C LEU A 424 -18.01 20.30 20.04
N MET A 425 -17.11 21.27 20.28
CA MET A 425 -16.86 21.80 21.62
C MET A 425 -18.01 22.69 22.11
N ASN A 426 -18.77 23.27 21.18
CA ASN A 426 -19.94 24.10 21.46
C ASN A 426 -21.24 23.29 21.59
N SER A 427 -21.23 21.98 21.33
CA SER A 427 -22.40 21.09 21.43
C SER A 427 -22.36 20.16 22.66
N GLU A 428 -23.50 19.54 22.98
CA GLU A 428 -23.61 18.52 24.05
C GLU A 428 -23.12 17.13 23.58
N TYR A 429 -22.08 17.09 22.76
CA TYR A 429 -21.59 15.88 22.12
C TYR A 429 -21.08 14.83 23.12
N ARG A 430 -21.54 13.57 22.96
CA ARG A 430 -21.07 12.41 23.74
C ARG A 430 -20.02 11.61 22.99
N LEU A 431 -18.78 11.75 23.40
CA LEU A 431 -17.64 10.98 22.89
C LEU A 431 -17.56 9.53 23.39
N CYS A 432 -18.23 9.19 24.50
CA CYS A 432 -18.15 7.84 25.09
C CYS A 432 -19.11 6.88 24.38
N GLY A 433 -18.64 5.68 24.00
CA GLY A 433 -19.43 4.62 23.37
C GLY A 433 -20.54 4.04 24.26
N ASN A 434 -20.39 4.17 25.59
CA ASN A 434 -21.44 3.80 26.55
C ASN A 434 -22.64 4.75 26.44
N ALA A 435 -23.79 4.23 25.99
CA ALA A 435 -25.07 4.95 25.88
C ALA A 435 -25.46 5.68 27.17
N GLN A 436 -25.19 5.01 28.28
CA GLN A 436 -25.63 5.38 29.63
C GLN A 436 -24.55 6.16 30.38
N CYS A 437 -23.51 6.65 29.68
CA CYS A 437 -22.49 7.48 30.29
C CYS A 437 -23.14 8.71 30.96
N PRO A 438 -22.98 8.91 32.28
CA PRO A 438 -23.59 10.03 32.98
C PRO A 438 -22.89 11.36 32.64
N LYS A 439 -21.65 11.29 32.12
CA LYS A 439 -20.93 12.45 31.60
C LYS A 439 -21.53 12.86 30.26
N LYS A 440 -22.49 13.78 30.31
CA LYS A 440 -22.95 14.56 29.16
C LYS A 440 -22.08 15.83 29.11
N THR A 441 -21.71 16.28 27.92
CA THR A 441 -21.07 17.59 27.59
C THR A 441 -19.54 17.70 27.52
N GLY A 442 -19.11 18.48 26.52
CA GLY A 442 -17.73 18.68 26.04
C GLY A 442 -16.86 19.67 26.84
N LYS A 443 -17.37 20.32 27.90
CA LYS A 443 -16.56 21.26 28.72
C LYS A 443 -15.90 20.61 29.94
N GLU A 444 -16.55 19.67 30.62
CA GLU A 444 -15.97 18.96 31.78
C GLU A 444 -15.01 17.84 31.38
N VAL A 445 -15.12 17.34 30.14
CA VAL A 445 -14.23 16.32 29.60
C VAL A 445 -13.04 16.97 28.89
N THR A 446 -12.33 17.84 29.60
CA THR A 446 -11.07 18.47 29.16
C THR A 446 -10.04 17.40 28.83
N THR A 447 -10.00 16.90 27.59
CA THR A 447 -8.96 15.99 27.08
C THR A 447 -8.61 14.80 27.99
N THR A 448 -9.48 14.40 28.92
CA THR A 448 -9.29 13.16 29.69
C THR A 448 -9.06 12.07 28.66
N GLN A 449 -7.97 11.33 28.84
CA GLN A 449 -7.48 10.37 27.86
C GLN A 449 -8.57 9.32 27.63
N PHE A 450 -9.41 9.55 26.62
CA PHE A 450 -10.35 8.53 26.16
C PHE A 450 -9.52 7.30 25.81
N MET A 451 -9.95 6.18 26.34
CA MET A 451 -9.33 4.90 26.10
C MET A 451 -10.09 4.22 24.97
N CYS A 452 -9.37 3.65 24.01
CA CYS A 452 -9.99 2.72 23.08
C CYS A 452 -10.25 1.39 23.80
N CYS A 453 -11.26 0.64 23.36
CA CYS A 453 -11.38 -0.76 23.75
C CYS A 453 -10.08 -1.52 23.44
N ALA A 454 -9.50 -2.22 24.41
CA ALA A 454 -8.28 -3.00 24.17
C ALA A 454 -8.48 -4.13 23.13
N GLY A 455 -9.72 -4.60 22.97
CA GLY A 455 -10.08 -5.65 22.01
C GLY A 455 -10.14 -5.13 20.58
N CYS A 456 -11.04 -4.19 20.28
CA CYS A 456 -11.23 -3.70 18.91
C CYS A 456 -10.45 -2.42 18.59
N GLN A 457 -9.89 -1.71 19.57
CA GLN A 457 -9.17 -0.43 19.41
C GLN A 457 -9.94 0.67 18.65
N PHE A 458 -11.26 0.49 18.51
CA PHE A 458 -12.13 1.31 17.67
C PHE A 458 -13.06 2.17 18.53
N GLU A 459 -13.84 1.56 19.43
CA GLU A 459 -14.78 2.27 20.29
C GLU A 459 -14.07 3.03 21.44
N LEU A 460 -14.52 4.24 21.74
CA LEU A 460 -13.89 5.16 22.69
C LEU A 460 -14.66 5.23 24.02
N TYR A 461 -13.94 5.22 25.14
CA TYR A 461 -14.52 5.31 26.47
C TYR A 461 -13.83 6.36 27.33
N CYS A 462 -14.60 7.11 28.11
CA CYS A 462 -14.06 8.08 29.07
C CYS A 462 -13.48 7.42 30.33
N SER A 463 -13.82 6.16 30.60
CA SER A 463 -13.38 5.40 31.78
C SER A 463 -13.51 3.89 31.59
N ARG A 464 -12.75 3.11 32.38
CA ARG A 464 -12.88 1.64 32.41
C ARG A 464 -14.26 1.19 32.89
N THR A 465 -14.90 1.97 33.75
CA THR A 465 -16.26 1.72 34.24
C THR A 465 -17.26 1.80 33.09
N CYS A 466 -17.19 2.84 32.26
CA CYS A 466 -18.04 2.96 31.07
C CYS A 466 -17.78 1.84 30.06
N GLN A 467 -16.52 1.46 29.86
CA GLN A 467 -16.18 0.32 29.00
C GLN A 467 -16.78 -0.99 29.51
N ARG A 468 -16.68 -1.29 30.81
CA ARG A 468 -17.27 -2.50 31.41
C ARG A 468 -18.79 -2.51 31.33
N ALA A 469 -19.42 -1.37 31.58
CA ALA A 469 -20.87 -1.24 31.47
C ALA A 469 -21.34 -1.51 30.03
N ASP A 470 -20.72 -0.86 29.04
CA ASP A 470 -21.07 -1.07 27.63
C ASP A 470 -20.73 -2.48 27.13
N TRP A 471 -19.64 -3.08 27.64
CA TRP A 471 -19.26 -4.48 27.38
C TRP A 471 -20.39 -5.45 27.73
N ASN A 472 -20.98 -5.28 28.91
CA ASN A 472 -22.06 -6.14 29.39
C ASN A 472 -23.40 -5.88 28.69
N LEU A 473 -23.59 -4.69 28.10
CA LEU A 473 -24.83 -4.33 27.41
C LEU A 473 -24.84 -4.81 25.96
N GLN A 474 -23.78 -4.53 25.20
CA GLN A 474 -23.77 -4.75 23.74
C GLN A 474 -22.38 -4.77 23.10
N HIS A 475 -21.37 -4.16 23.70
CA HIS A 475 -20.08 -3.97 23.02
C HIS A 475 -19.32 -5.28 22.82
N HIS A 476 -19.57 -6.33 23.61
CA HIS A 476 -18.95 -7.64 23.40
C HIS A 476 -19.14 -8.15 21.96
N ASP A 477 -20.38 -8.16 21.47
CA ASP A 477 -20.71 -8.70 20.15
C ASP A 477 -20.25 -7.77 19.03
N PHE A 478 -20.40 -6.45 19.24
CA PHE A 478 -19.86 -5.46 18.31
C PHE A 478 -18.33 -5.56 18.20
N CYS A 479 -17.62 -5.75 19.32
CA CYS A 479 -16.17 -5.92 19.34
C CYS A 479 -15.75 -7.18 18.56
N LYS A 480 -16.50 -8.28 18.69
CA LYS A 480 -16.29 -9.50 17.90
C LYS A 480 -16.48 -9.23 16.41
N HIS A 481 -17.54 -8.51 16.01
CA HIS A 481 -17.77 -8.12 14.62
C HIS A 481 -16.60 -7.29 14.08
N ILE A 482 -16.16 -6.25 14.80
CA ILE A 482 -15.02 -5.41 14.36
C ILE A 482 -13.76 -6.24 14.16
N LYS A 483 -13.47 -7.18 15.07
CA LYS A 483 -12.31 -8.09 14.91
C LYS A 483 -12.45 -8.95 13.66
N MET A 484 -13.61 -9.57 13.46
CA MET A 484 -13.89 -10.39 12.29
C MET A 484 -13.74 -9.59 10.98
N ALA A 485 -14.28 -8.37 10.93
CA ALA A 485 -14.13 -7.49 9.78
C ALA A 485 -12.66 -7.18 9.47
N ARG A 486 -11.82 -6.93 10.48
CA ARG A 486 -10.37 -6.75 10.29
C ARG A 486 -9.67 -8.02 9.83
N ASP A 487 -9.98 -9.15 10.46
CA ASP A 487 -9.41 -10.46 10.11
C ASP A 487 -9.81 -10.87 8.67
N GLU A 488 -10.88 -10.28 8.14
CA GLU A 488 -11.36 -10.45 6.78
C GLU A 488 -10.89 -9.34 5.81
N GLY A 489 -10.24 -8.28 6.30
CA GLY A 489 -9.79 -7.14 5.47
C GLY A 489 -10.93 -6.23 4.98
N ARG A 490 -12.03 -6.16 5.72
CA ARG A 490 -13.21 -5.32 5.42
C ARG A 490 -13.13 -3.96 6.13
N THR A 491 -13.78 -2.95 5.53
CA THR A 491 -14.02 -1.66 6.19
C THR A 491 -14.83 -1.85 7.47
N LEU A 492 -14.59 -1.01 8.47
CA LEU A 492 -15.33 -1.07 9.72
C LEU A 492 -16.61 -0.24 9.64
N PRO A 493 -17.70 -0.67 10.30
CA PRO A 493 -18.89 0.16 10.44
C PRO A 493 -18.57 1.43 11.25
N ILE A 494 -19.33 2.50 11.01
CA ILE A 494 -19.20 3.75 11.77
C ILE A 494 -19.33 3.50 13.28
N SER A 495 -18.36 3.99 14.05
CA SER A 495 -18.38 3.90 15.51
C SER A 495 -19.55 4.68 16.11
N ARG A 496 -19.96 4.34 17.34
CA ARG A 496 -21.05 5.10 17.99
C ARG A 496 -20.66 6.55 18.22
N SER A 497 -19.42 6.80 18.64
CA SER A 497 -18.88 8.15 18.79
C SER A 497 -18.99 8.93 17.47
N ASP A 498 -18.55 8.35 16.36
CA ASP A 498 -18.61 9.02 15.05
C ASP A 498 -20.05 9.29 14.60
N ARG A 499 -20.95 8.33 14.80
CA ARG A 499 -22.38 8.51 14.51
C ARG A 499 -22.99 9.66 15.32
N ASN A 500 -22.65 9.75 16.61
CA ASN A 500 -23.10 10.86 17.44
C ASN A 500 -22.50 12.19 16.96
N ALA A 501 -21.24 12.22 16.50
CA ALA A 501 -20.61 13.44 16.02
C ALA A 501 -21.32 13.98 14.78
N VAL A 502 -21.64 13.10 13.83
CA VAL A 502 -22.41 13.46 12.62
C VAL A 502 -23.77 14.03 13.01
N LYS A 503 -24.47 13.42 13.97
CA LYS A 503 -25.74 13.97 14.49
C LYS A 503 -25.57 15.37 15.04
N GLU A 504 -24.53 15.63 15.84
CA GLU A 504 -24.30 16.97 16.37
C GLU A 504 -23.92 17.97 15.27
N PHE A 505 -23.13 17.56 14.27
CA PHE A 505 -22.85 18.43 13.12
C PHE A 505 -24.12 18.79 12.36
N ASN A 506 -25.01 17.83 12.15
CA ASN A 506 -26.30 18.05 11.52
C ASN A 506 -27.20 18.94 12.38
N ASN A 507 -27.28 18.72 13.71
CA ASN A 507 -28.04 19.58 14.64
C ASN A 507 -27.59 21.04 14.50
N VAL A 508 -26.28 21.29 14.62
CA VAL A 508 -25.73 22.64 14.56
C VAL A 508 -26.01 23.30 13.22
N TYR A 509 -25.91 22.53 12.13
CA TYR A 509 -26.21 23.04 10.80
C TYR A 509 -27.70 23.35 10.62
N VAL A 510 -28.59 22.41 10.95
CA VAL A 510 -30.05 22.60 10.86
C VAL A 510 -30.54 23.76 11.74
N ASP A 511 -30.01 23.89 12.95
CA ASP A 511 -30.36 25.01 13.85
C ASP A 511 -29.87 26.36 13.31
N SER A 512 -28.71 26.40 12.65
CA SER A 512 -28.27 27.60 11.96
C SER A 512 -29.21 27.98 10.81
N TYR A 513 -29.79 26.98 10.13
CA TYR A 513 -30.73 27.14 9.01
C TYR A 513 -32.15 27.52 9.41
N LYS A 514 -32.63 27.15 10.60
CA LYS A 514 -33.92 27.65 11.12
C LYS A 514 -34.00 29.17 11.17
N ASN A 515 -32.84 29.83 11.27
CA ASN A 515 -32.73 31.29 11.26
C ASN A 515 -32.63 31.88 9.83
N LEU A 516 -32.52 31.04 8.79
CA LEU A 516 -32.35 31.39 7.37
C LEU A 516 -33.56 30.94 6.54
N THR A 517 -34.77 31.34 6.97
CA THR A 517 -36.05 30.98 6.33
C THR A 517 -36.10 31.27 4.82
N THR A 518 -35.33 32.24 4.34
CA THR A 518 -35.24 32.61 2.92
C THR A 518 -34.53 31.55 2.06
N GLU A 519 -33.39 31.01 2.49
CA GLU A 519 -32.64 30.01 1.70
C GLU A 519 -33.43 28.72 1.52
N TRP A 520 -34.15 28.28 2.57
CA TRP A 520 -35.01 27.11 2.48
C TRP A 520 -36.20 27.32 1.53
N ALA A 521 -36.80 28.51 1.54
CA ALA A 521 -37.86 28.86 0.61
C ALA A 521 -37.36 28.91 -0.84
N ASP A 522 -36.15 29.43 -1.05
CA ASP A 522 -35.52 29.53 -2.37
C ASP A 522 -35.17 28.13 -2.92
N LEU A 523 -34.57 27.25 -2.12
CA LEU A 523 -34.32 25.85 -2.51
C LEU A 523 -35.62 25.10 -2.80
N LYS A 524 -36.66 25.36 -2.00
CA LYS A 524 -37.99 24.79 -2.24
C LYS A 524 -38.55 25.21 -3.58
N LYS A 525 -38.45 26.51 -3.89
CA LYS A 525 -38.90 27.08 -5.15
C LYS A 525 -38.13 26.52 -6.34
N GLU A 526 -36.79 26.52 -6.29
CA GLU A 526 -35.93 25.98 -7.35
C GLU A 526 -36.27 24.51 -7.66
N TYR A 527 -36.51 23.71 -6.63
CA TYR A 527 -36.88 22.33 -6.80
C TYR A 527 -38.26 22.14 -7.44
N ILE A 528 -39.27 22.93 -7.04
CA ILE A 528 -40.60 22.89 -7.63
C ILE A 528 -40.51 23.30 -9.12
N GLU A 529 -39.77 24.36 -9.43
CA GLU A 529 -39.53 24.80 -10.82
C GLU A 529 -38.88 23.70 -11.66
N LYS A 530 -37.95 22.93 -11.09
CA LYS A 530 -37.24 21.84 -11.78
C LYS A 530 -38.07 20.57 -11.97
N ASN A 531 -39.02 20.27 -11.08
CA ASN A 531 -39.74 18.99 -11.06
C ASN A 531 -41.26 19.09 -11.38
N GLY A 532 -41.81 20.30 -11.55
CA GLY A 532 -43.19 20.54 -12.01
C GLY A 532 -44.27 20.40 -10.93
N GLU A 533 -45.56 20.42 -11.35
CA GLU A 533 -46.75 20.42 -10.48
C GLU A 533 -46.85 19.22 -9.51
N GLN A 534 -46.13 18.11 -9.78
CA GLN A 534 -46.04 16.96 -8.86
C GLN A 534 -45.34 17.31 -7.53
N ALA A 535 -44.62 18.44 -7.45
CA ALA A 535 -43.97 18.93 -6.24
C ALA A 535 -44.86 19.85 -5.36
N GLU A 536 -46.08 20.18 -5.79
CA GLU A 536 -47.02 21.05 -5.06
C GLU A 536 -47.99 20.30 -4.14
N ASP A 537 -48.00 18.96 -4.18
CA ASP A 537 -48.90 18.15 -3.37
C ASP A 537 -48.56 18.32 -1.86
N PRO A 538 -49.50 18.79 -1.03
CA PRO A 538 -49.28 19.05 0.40
C PRO A 538 -48.93 17.78 1.21
N ASP A 539 -49.12 16.58 0.66
CA ASP A 539 -48.66 15.33 1.28
C ASP A 539 -47.16 15.06 1.09
N TRP A 540 -46.46 15.84 0.26
CA TRP A 540 -45.03 15.66 -0.02
C TRP A 540 -44.19 16.46 0.97
N SER A 541 -43.73 15.79 2.03
CA SER A 541 -42.72 16.39 2.90
C SER A 541 -41.40 16.54 2.14
N PHE A 542 -40.75 17.69 2.27
CA PHE A 542 -39.41 17.88 1.72
C PHE A 542 -38.38 17.31 2.67
N VAL A 543 -37.32 16.72 2.12
CA VAL A 543 -36.18 16.23 2.89
C VAL A 543 -35.00 17.15 2.63
N MET A 544 -34.41 17.67 3.72
CA MET A 544 -33.18 18.44 3.66
C MET A 544 -32.01 17.47 3.44
N CYS A 545 -31.24 17.66 2.37
CA CYS A 545 -30.12 16.78 2.05
C CYS A 545 -28.79 17.48 2.38
N LEU A 546 -28.04 16.93 3.33
CA LEU A 546 -26.73 17.43 3.75
C LEU A 546 -25.63 16.53 3.22
N ASP A 547 -24.90 16.99 2.20
CA ASP A 547 -23.81 16.24 1.61
C ASP A 547 -22.43 16.75 2.07
N TYR A 548 -21.69 15.89 2.76
CA TYR A 548 -20.38 16.21 3.31
C TYR A 548 -19.21 15.68 2.45
N GLU A 549 -19.46 15.09 1.27
CA GLU A 549 -18.41 14.44 0.47
C GLU A 549 -17.30 15.39 0.01
N ASN A 550 -17.64 16.62 -0.37
CA ASN A 550 -16.72 17.54 -1.06
C ASN A 550 -16.35 18.80 -0.26
N SER A 551 -16.77 18.90 1.00
CA SER A 551 -16.65 20.18 1.73
C SER A 551 -15.78 20.12 2.98
N HIS A 552 -14.74 20.97 2.98
CA HIS A 552 -13.89 21.22 4.13
C HIS A 552 -14.55 22.06 5.23
N ARG A 553 -15.76 22.59 5.00
CA ARG A 553 -16.46 23.47 5.96
C ARG A 553 -17.91 23.04 6.14
N ASP A 554 -18.79 23.40 5.22
CA ASP A 554 -20.24 23.22 5.36
C ASP A 554 -20.77 22.22 4.34
N PRO A 555 -21.72 21.34 4.70
CA PRO A 555 -22.28 20.40 3.74
C PRO A 555 -22.85 21.14 2.54
N GLN A 556 -22.77 20.52 1.37
CA GLN A 556 -23.57 20.94 0.23
C GLN A 556 -25.04 20.65 0.57
N LEU A 557 -25.81 21.72 0.67
CA LEU A 557 -27.24 21.64 0.94
C LEU A 557 -28.00 21.44 -0.37
N THR A 558 -28.83 20.41 -0.42
CA THR A 558 -29.79 20.17 -1.50
C THR A 558 -31.15 19.79 -0.92
N MET A 559 -32.17 19.70 -1.79
CA MET A 559 -33.49 19.25 -1.38
C MET A 559 -33.89 17.97 -2.13
N GLY A 560 -34.41 17.01 -1.39
CA GLY A 560 -34.87 15.73 -1.92
C GLY A 560 -36.37 15.51 -1.70
N MET A 561 -36.94 14.64 -2.54
CA MET A 561 -38.29 14.11 -2.37
C MET A 561 -38.29 13.00 -1.31
N LEU A 562 -39.26 13.06 -0.39
CA LEU A 562 -39.43 12.05 0.64
C LEU A 562 -39.56 10.63 0.09
N MET A 563 -40.25 10.46 -1.04
CA MET A 563 -40.47 9.16 -1.68
C MET A 563 -39.18 8.47 -2.13
N SER A 564 -38.10 9.24 -2.36
CA SER A 564 -36.79 8.69 -2.70
C SER A 564 -36.14 7.91 -1.55
N TYR A 565 -36.71 8.00 -0.33
CA TYR A 565 -36.15 7.42 0.89
C TYR A 565 -37.09 6.42 1.59
N LYS A 566 -38.11 5.93 0.88
CA LYS A 566 -39.17 5.07 1.46
C LYS A 566 -38.64 3.77 2.08
N ASP A 567 -37.50 3.26 1.59
CA ASP A 567 -36.91 2.01 2.05
C ASP A 567 -36.02 2.18 3.30
N GLU A 568 -35.88 3.40 3.84
CA GLU A 568 -35.10 3.67 5.05
C GLU A 568 -35.77 3.11 6.31
N GLU A 569 -34.95 2.63 7.24
CA GLU A 569 -35.43 2.04 8.49
C GLU A 569 -36.17 3.08 9.35
N GLY A 570 -37.43 2.78 9.71
CA GLY A 570 -38.27 3.68 10.52
C GLY A 570 -38.86 4.85 9.73
N PHE A 571 -38.83 4.81 8.40
CA PHE A 571 -39.37 5.85 7.51
C PHE A 571 -40.76 6.36 7.95
N ASP A 572 -41.76 5.47 8.07
CA ASP A 572 -43.14 5.87 8.39
C ASP A 572 -43.27 6.64 9.72
N ASP A 573 -42.47 6.27 10.73
CA ASP A 573 -42.43 6.93 12.04
C ASP A 573 -41.78 8.32 11.94
N LEU A 574 -40.67 8.43 11.21
CA LEU A 574 -39.99 9.71 10.95
C LEU A 574 -40.91 10.68 10.20
N VAL A 575 -41.60 10.21 9.16
CA VAL A 575 -42.55 11.02 8.39
C VAL A 575 -43.71 11.49 9.25
N SER A 576 -44.30 10.60 10.03
CA SER A 576 -45.42 10.93 10.91
C SER A 576 -45.03 11.99 11.94
N LYS A 577 -43.84 11.90 12.52
CA LYS A 577 -43.32 12.89 13.47
C LYS A 577 -43.01 14.23 12.80
N ALA A 578 -42.42 14.23 11.61
CA ALA A 578 -42.17 15.44 10.84
C ALA A 578 -43.48 16.17 10.51
N ARG A 579 -44.52 15.45 10.06
CA ARG A 579 -45.86 15.99 9.79
C ARG A 579 -46.54 16.54 11.04
N ALA A 580 -46.26 15.96 12.21
CA ALA A 580 -46.71 16.47 13.49
C ALA A 580 -45.93 17.73 13.97
N GLY A 581 -44.98 18.23 13.17
CA GLY A 581 -44.17 19.41 13.51
C GLY A 581 -43.12 19.14 14.58
N LEU A 582 -42.77 17.87 14.82
CA LEU A 582 -41.79 17.50 15.85
C LEU A 582 -40.33 17.65 15.40
N GLY A 583 -40.11 17.99 14.12
CA GLY A 583 -38.78 18.19 13.57
C GLY A 583 -38.74 18.25 12.04
N THR A 584 -37.55 18.49 11.50
CA THR A 584 -37.24 18.49 10.07
C THR A 584 -36.64 17.14 9.65
N LEU A 585 -37.08 16.60 8.52
CA LEU A 585 -36.45 15.42 7.92
C LEU A 585 -35.15 15.80 7.25
N VAL A 586 -34.07 15.14 7.65
CA VAL A 586 -32.73 15.37 7.12
C VAL A 586 -32.17 14.04 6.63
N TYR A 587 -31.85 14.00 5.35
CA TYR A 587 -30.99 12.99 4.77
C TYR A 587 -29.57 13.53 4.78
N TRP A 588 -28.62 12.79 5.31
CA TRP A 588 -27.22 13.20 5.28
C TRP A 588 -26.36 12.11 4.67
N SER A 589 -25.33 12.51 3.94
CA SER A 589 -24.33 11.65 3.32
C SER A 589 -22.93 12.06 3.75
N ILE A 590 -22.12 11.09 4.14
CA ILE A 590 -20.69 11.30 4.40
C ILE A 590 -19.86 10.30 3.60
N CYS A 591 -18.70 10.74 3.13
CA CYS A 591 -17.75 9.89 2.43
C CYS A 591 -17.29 8.72 3.33
N ASP A 592 -17.35 7.50 2.82
CA ASP A 592 -16.78 6.30 3.43
C ASP A 592 -15.91 5.54 2.42
N GLY A 593 -15.01 6.27 1.76
CA GLY A 593 -14.27 5.76 0.61
C GLY A 593 -14.91 6.16 -0.72
N ALA A 594 -14.37 5.66 -1.82
CA ALA A 594 -14.72 6.16 -3.16
C ALA A 594 -15.99 5.56 -3.76
N GLU A 595 -16.45 4.44 -3.24
CA GLU A 595 -17.67 3.74 -3.70
C GLU A 595 -18.70 3.58 -2.58
N HIS A 596 -18.37 4.03 -1.36
CA HIS A 596 -19.27 3.89 -0.22
C HIS A 596 -19.52 5.27 0.36
N THR A 597 -20.80 5.62 0.39
CA THR A 597 -21.31 6.78 1.11
C THR A 597 -22.16 6.22 2.22
N THR A 598 -21.86 6.61 3.46
CA THR A 598 -22.83 6.32 4.52
C THR A 598 -23.87 7.41 4.50
N ALA A 599 -25.12 7.00 4.27
CA ALA A 599 -26.24 7.90 4.27
C ALA A 599 -27.35 7.42 5.19
N LYS A 600 -28.14 8.37 5.69
CA LYS A 600 -29.25 8.06 6.57
C LYS A 600 -30.30 9.17 6.58
N LEU A 601 -31.57 8.77 6.60
CA LEU A 601 -32.68 9.66 6.94
C LEU A 601 -32.90 9.71 8.46
N GLU A 602 -32.92 10.91 9.03
CA GLU A 602 -33.22 11.12 10.45
C GLU A 602 -34.10 12.36 10.65
N LEU A 603 -34.79 12.40 11.79
CA LEU A 603 -35.59 13.54 12.23
C LEU A 603 -34.76 14.39 13.21
N PHE A 604 -34.62 15.67 12.89
CA PHE A 604 -33.93 16.65 13.71
C PHE A 604 -34.96 17.61 14.33
N PRO A 605 -34.97 17.80 15.67
CA PRO A 605 -35.92 18.69 16.35
C PRO A 605 -35.73 20.15 15.92
#